data_AF-A0A4Y2VB09-F1
#
_entry.id   AF-A0A4Y2VB09-F1
#
_cell.length_a   1.000
_cell.length_b   1.000
_cell.length_c   1.000
_cell.angle_alpha   90.00
_cell.angle_beta   90.00
_cell.angle_gamma   90.00
#
_symmetry.space_group_name_H-M   'P 1'
#
loop_
_entity.id
_entity.type
_entity.pdbx_description
1 polymer ?
#
loop_
_entity_poly.entity_id
_entity_poly.type
_entity_poly.pdbx_seq_one_letter_code
_entity_poly.pdbx_strand_id
1 'polypeptide(L)'
;MNLVIKIINSILAKALYHRQFKDFLEEIDSQFSDVLLHNKVRWLSRGNVSQRFALCLSEMKTFLKEKSIDHPEMEEDKWLRNFNFVVDTTMKLNLKLQGKGNPAYALLEEVVCFEKNYFFLFKTWRAR
;
A
#
# COMPACT_ATOMS: atom_id res chain seq x y z
N MET A 1 4.19 3.50 -4.45
CA MET A 1 2.87 3.13 -4.98
C MET A 1 2.92 2.34 -6.28
N ASN A 2 3.62 2.80 -7.33
CA ASN A 2 3.62 2.11 -8.63
C ASN A 2 4.13 0.65 -8.56
N LEU A 3 5.17 0.37 -7.77
CA LEU A 3 5.69 -0.99 -7.58
C LEU A 3 4.65 -1.91 -6.92
N VAL A 4 4.01 -1.48 -5.84
CA VAL A 4 2.94 -2.23 -5.16
C VAL A 4 1.81 -2.57 -6.12
N ILE A 5 1.35 -1.60 -6.91
CA ILE A 5 0.30 -1.83 -7.91
C ILE A 5 0.77 -2.83 -8.97
N LYS A 6 2.03 -2.76 -9.41
CA LYS A 6 2.62 -3.69 -10.39
C LYS A 6 2.66 -5.12 -9.85
N ILE A 7 3.07 -5.30 -8.59
CA ILE A 7 3.11 -6.60 -7.91
C ILE A 7 1.70 -7.18 -7.77
N ILE A 8 0.76 -6.39 -7.25
CA ILE A 8 -0.62 -6.84 -7.08
C ILE A 8 -1.22 -7.22 -8.44
N ASN A 9 -1.01 -6.41 -9.47
CA ASN A 9 -1.49 -6.70 -10.80
C ASN A 9 -0.82 -7.96 -11.40
N SER A 10 0.45 -8.25 -11.12
CA SER A 10 1.11 -9.45 -11.66
C SER A 10 0.55 -10.75 -11.05
N ILE A 11 0.16 -10.71 -9.78
CA ILE A 11 -0.54 -11.80 -9.09
C ILE A 11 -1.96 -11.94 -9.65
N LEU A 12 -2.71 -10.84 -9.73
CA LEU A 12 -4.11 -10.85 -10.18
C LEU A 12 -4.29 -11.12 -11.68
N ALA A 13 -3.29 -10.81 -12.51
CA ALA A 13 -3.34 -11.06 -13.95
C ALA A 13 -3.38 -12.56 -14.29
N LYS A 14 -2.93 -13.43 -13.38
CA LYS A 14 -2.90 -14.87 -13.56
C LYS A 14 -3.86 -15.53 -12.58
N ALA A 15 -4.98 -16.06 -13.07
CA ALA A 15 -5.99 -16.72 -12.24
C ALA A 15 -5.41 -17.81 -11.32
N LEU A 16 -4.41 -18.56 -11.81
CA LEU A 16 -3.70 -19.56 -10.99
C LEU A 16 -2.93 -18.92 -9.83
N TYR A 17 -2.22 -17.81 -10.08
CA TYR A 17 -1.43 -17.15 -9.04
C TYR A 17 -2.34 -16.52 -7.99
N HIS A 18 -3.47 -15.93 -8.42
CA HIS A 18 -4.46 -15.41 -7.50
C HIS A 18 -5.03 -16.49 -6.59
N ARG A 19 -5.41 -17.64 -7.15
CA ARG A 19 -5.89 -18.79 -6.35
C ARG A 19 -4.82 -19.30 -5.38
N GLN A 20 -3.60 -19.54 -5.87
CA GLN A 20 -2.50 -20.00 -5.03
C GLN A 20 -2.15 -19.01 -3.92
N PHE A 21 -2.26 -17.71 -4.18
CA PHE A 21 -2.03 -16.70 -3.16
C PHE A 21 -3.13 -16.71 -2.09
N LYS A 22 -4.40 -16.92 -2.46
CA LYS A 22 -5.48 -17.11 -1.50
C LYS A 22 -5.26 -18.33 -0.62
N ASP A 23 -4.96 -19.47 -1.24
CA ASP A 23 -4.73 -20.72 -0.53
C ASP A 23 -3.54 -20.55 0.45
N PHE A 24 -2.48 -19.87 0.03
CA PHE A 24 -1.33 -19.54 0.87
C PHE A 24 -1.69 -18.64 2.07
N LEU A 25 -2.49 -17.59 1.84
CA LEU A 25 -2.95 -16.70 2.91
C LEU A 25 -3.81 -17.43 3.94
N GLU A 26 -4.62 -18.39 3.50
CA GLU A 26 -5.46 -19.22 4.36
C GLU A 26 -4.62 -20.22 5.17
N GLU A 27 -3.59 -20.82 4.55
CA GLU A 27 -2.68 -21.78 5.21
C GLU A 27 -1.90 -21.17 6.38
N ILE A 28 -1.50 -19.90 6.25
CA ILE A 28 -0.74 -19.17 7.28
C ILE A 28 -1.63 -18.40 8.26
N ASP A 29 -2.95 -18.60 8.20
CA ASP A 29 -3.96 -17.90 9.00
C ASP A 29 -3.77 -16.37 8.97
N SER A 30 -3.51 -15.83 7.76
CA SER A 30 -3.27 -14.40 7.58
C SER A 30 -4.52 -13.59 7.94
N GLN A 31 -4.32 -12.37 8.40
CA GLN A 31 -5.40 -11.42 8.71
C GLN A 31 -6.34 -11.17 7.51
N PHE A 32 -5.87 -11.40 6.29
CA PHE A 32 -6.64 -11.20 5.07
C PHE A 32 -6.69 -12.48 4.25
N SER A 33 -7.89 -12.80 3.74
CA SER A 33 -8.12 -13.96 2.86
C SER A 33 -7.86 -13.68 1.37
N ASP A 34 -7.55 -12.41 1.02
CA ASP A 34 -7.26 -11.99 -0.36
C ASP A 34 -6.55 -10.63 -0.40
N VAL A 35 -5.81 -10.39 -1.50
CA VAL A 35 -5.35 -9.05 -1.87
C VAL A 35 -6.54 -8.23 -2.34
N LEU A 36 -6.71 -7.00 -1.85
CA LEU A 36 -7.74 -6.12 -2.37
C LEU A 36 -7.59 -5.91 -3.87
N LEU A 37 -8.62 -6.27 -4.64
CA LEU A 37 -8.81 -5.82 -6.01
C LEU A 37 -8.75 -4.29 -6.03
N HIS A 38 -7.84 -3.75 -6.84
CA HIS A 38 -7.79 -2.32 -7.10
C HIS A 38 -9.07 -1.92 -7.84
N ASN A 39 -10.09 -1.47 -7.10
CA ASN A 39 -11.21 -0.76 -7.72
C ASN A 39 -10.68 0.63 -8.11
N LYS A 40 -10.55 0.86 -9.43
CA LYS A 40 -9.94 2.07 -10.04
C LYS A 40 -10.60 3.40 -9.63
N VAL A 41 -11.71 3.38 -8.90
CA VAL A 41 -12.65 4.51 -8.85
C VAL A 41 -12.35 5.58 -7.78
N ARG A 42 -11.50 5.36 -6.76
CA ARG A 42 -11.22 6.41 -5.75
C ARG A 42 -9.79 6.37 -5.19
N TRP A 43 -9.18 7.53 -4.91
CA TRP A 43 -7.89 7.66 -4.20
C TRP A 43 -7.88 6.88 -2.87
N LEU A 44 -9.05 6.79 -2.23
CA LEU A 44 -9.33 5.97 -1.05
C LEU A 44 -8.99 4.49 -1.23
N SER A 45 -9.29 3.92 -2.41
CA SER A 45 -8.99 2.51 -2.68
C SER A 45 -7.48 2.27 -2.76
N ARG A 46 -6.71 3.24 -3.26
CA ARG A 46 -5.24 3.14 -3.32
C ARG A 46 -4.62 3.14 -1.93
N GLY A 47 -5.10 3.98 -1.02
CA GLY A 47 -4.67 3.97 0.38
C GLY A 47 -4.91 2.62 1.05
N ASN A 48 -6.14 2.09 0.94
CA ASN A 48 -6.51 0.80 1.53
C ASN A 48 -5.72 -0.37 0.94
N VAL A 49 -5.48 -0.37 -0.38
CA VAL A 49 -4.68 -1.41 -1.06
C VAL A 49 -3.25 -1.40 -0.52
N SER A 50 -2.62 -0.23 -0.40
CA SER A 50 -1.25 -0.13 0.12
C SER A 50 -1.15 -0.45 1.60
N GLN A 51 -2.18 -0.14 2.38
CA GLN A 51 -2.26 -0.58 3.78
C GLN A 51 -2.30 -2.11 3.89
N ARG A 52 -3.18 -2.79 3.15
CA ARG A 52 -3.22 -4.26 3.17
C ARG A 52 -1.93 -4.88 2.66
N PHE A 53 -1.32 -4.29 1.62
CA PHE A 53 -0.02 -4.73 1.15
C PHE A 53 1.07 -4.60 2.22
N ALA A 54 1.07 -3.52 3.00
CA ALA A 54 2.00 -3.34 4.11
C ALA A 54 1.79 -4.39 5.22
N LEU A 55 0.53 -4.71 5.53
CA LEU A 55 0.19 -5.71 6.54
C LEU A 55 0.54 -7.14 6.10
N CYS A 56 0.39 -7.45 4.81
CA CYS A 56 0.75 -8.74 4.22
C CYS A 56 2.16 -8.75 3.59
N LEU A 57 3.05 -7.81 3.97
CA LEU A 57 4.31 -7.63 3.25
C LEU A 57 5.20 -8.87 3.33
N SER A 58 5.26 -9.52 4.50
CA SER A 58 5.99 -10.77 4.71
C SER A 58 5.46 -11.90 3.83
N GLU A 59 4.14 -12.06 3.80
CA GLU A 59 3.42 -13.07 3.03
C GLU A 59 3.65 -12.86 1.53
N MET A 60 3.59 -11.60 1.08
CA MET A 60 3.88 -11.21 -0.29
C MET A 60 5.32 -11.54 -0.70
N LYS A 61 6.30 -11.22 0.15
CA LYS A 61 7.71 -11.54 -0.11
C LYS A 61 7.92 -13.05 -0.27
N THR A 62 7.36 -13.84 0.65
CA THR A 62 7.46 -15.31 0.62
C THR A 62 6.85 -15.88 -0.65
N PHE A 63 5.62 -15.47 -0.98
CA PHE A 63 4.93 -15.96 -2.18
C PHE A 63 5.67 -15.58 -3.47
N LEU A 64 6.17 -14.36 -3.59
CA LEU A 64 6.89 -13.91 -4.78
C LEU A 64 8.21 -14.66 -4.95
N LYS A 65 8.90 -14.97 -3.84
CA LYS A 65 10.10 -15.80 -3.85
C LYS A 65 9.81 -17.22 -4.36
N GLU A 66 8.70 -17.84 -3.94
CA GLU A 66 8.27 -19.14 -4.46
C GLU A 66 7.95 -19.13 -5.95
N LYS A 67 7.48 -18.00 -6.48
CA LYS A 67 7.22 -17.81 -7.93
C LYS A 67 8.44 -17.35 -8.72
N SER A 68 9.61 -17.25 -8.07
CA SER A 68 10.84 -16.71 -8.66
C SER A 68 10.64 -15.30 -9.27
N ILE A 69 9.78 -14.49 -8.66
CA ILE A 69 9.56 -13.10 -9.02
C ILE A 69 10.33 -12.23 -8.02
N ASP A 70 11.42 -11.65 -8.48
CA ASP A 70 12.28 -10.82 -7.63
C ASP A 70 11.96 -9.33 -7.74
N HIS A 71 12.02 -8.67 -6.60
CA HIS A 71 11.75 -7.25 -6.40
C HIS A 71 12.68 -6.75 -5.29
N PRO A 72 13.95 -6.46 -5.63
CA PRO A 72 14.98 -6.10 -4.66
C PRO A 72 14.63 -4.84 -3.86
N GLU A 73 13.77 -3.97 -4.40
CA GLU A 73 13.27 -2.79 -3.68
C GLU A 73 12.51 -3.16 -2.40
N MET A 74 11.92 -4.36 -2.32
CA MET A 74 11.22 -4.80 -1.12
C MET A 74 12.17 -5.23 0.01
N GLU A 75 13.45 -5.46 -0.28
CA GLU A 75 14.50 -5.70 0.72
C GLU A 75 15.29 -4.44 1.07
N GLU A 76 15.09 -3.35 0.34
CA GLU A 76 15.77 -2.08 0.60
C GLU A 76 15.11 -1.34 1.78
N ASP A 77 15.84 -1.21 2.90
CA ASP A 77 15.37 -0.48 4.10
C ASP A 77 14.86 0.94 3.80
N LYS A 78 15.55 1.64 2.89
CA LYS A 78 15.15 2.99 2.46
C LYS A 78 13.79 2.96 1.78
N TRP A 79 13.54 1.99 0.91
CA TRP A 79 12.26 1.84 0.24
C TRP A 79 11.16 1.47 1.24
N LEU A 80 11.41 0.50 2.12
CA LEU A 80 10.48 0.05 3.15
C LEU A 80 10.04 1.18 4.08
N ARG A 81 10.99 1.96 4.58
CA ARG A 81 10.70 3.12 5.45
C ARG A 81 9.83 4.15 4.74
N ASN A 82 10.14 4.43 3.47
CA ASN A 82 9.36 5.39 2.68
C ASN A 82 7.96 4.86 2.37
N PHE A 83 7.85 3.57 2.05
CA PHE A 83 6.58 2.92 1.78
C PHE A 83 5.67 2.97 3.01
N ASN A 84 6.18 2.57 4.18
CA ASN A 84 5.43 2.61 5.43
C ASN A 84 4.99 4.03 5.80
N PHE A 85 5.86 5.03 5.65
CA PHE A 85 5.48 6.42 5.89
C PHE A 85 4.33 6.87 4.99
N VAL A 86 4.39 6.56 3.69
CA VAL A 86 3.32 6.93 2.75
C VAL A 86 2.02 6.23 3.11
N VAL A 87 2.07 4.96 3.50
CA VAL A 87 0.90 4.20 3.96
C VAL A 87 0.28 4.84 5.20
N ASP A 88 1.08 5.12 6.22
CA ASP A 88 0.61 5.70 7.50
C ASP A 88 -0.01 7.08 7.31
N THR A 89 0.68 7.95 6.56
CA THR A 89 0.20 9.31 6.29
C THR A 89 -1.07 9.31 5.45
N THR A 90 -1.16 8.43 4.45
CA THR A 90 -2.37 8.29 3.62
C THR A 90 -3.54 7.75 4.43
N MET A 91 -3.29 6.77 5.32
CA MET A 91 -4.33 6.22 6.19
C MET A 91 -4.85 7.26 7.18
N LYS A 92 -3.94 8.02 7.81
CA LYS A 92 -4.31 9.11 8.72
C LYS A 92 -5.16 10.17 8.02
N LEU A 93 -4.75 10.60 6.82
CA LEU A 93 -5.53 11.55 6.02
C LEU A 93 -6.92 10.96 5.70
N ASN A 94 -6.97 9.69 5.28
CA ASN A 94 -8.22 9.01 4.96
C ASN A 94 -9.21 9.02 6.13
N LEU A 95 -8.75 8.61 7.32
CA LEU A 95 -9.59 8.59 8.53
C LEU A 95 -10.14 9.98 8.86
N LYS A 96 -9.33 11.02 8.74
CA LYS A 96 -9.74 12.40 9.03
C LYS A 96 -10.75 12.93 8.00
N LEU A 97 -10.56 12.61 6.72
CA LEU A 97 -11.47 13.03 5.65
C LEU A 97 -12.83 12.31 5.69
N GLN A 98 -12.89 11.09 6.23
CA GLN A 98 -14.14 10.35 6.40
C GLN A 98 -14.93 10.71 7.67
N GLY A 99 -14.33 11.50 8.58
CA GLY A 99 -14.99 11.97 9.79
C GLY A 99 -16.22 12.84 9.47
N LYS A 100 -17.36 12.51 10.09
CA LYS A 100 -18.58 13.33 9.98
C LYS A 100 -18.47 14.56 10.89
N GLY A 101 -19.04 15.68 10.45
CA GLY A 101 -19.12 16.91 11.26
C GLY A 101 -17.88 17.80 11.23
N ASN A 102 -16.88 17.48 10.42
CA ASN A 102 -15.70 18.33 10.24
C ASN A 102 -16.05 19.54 9.36
N PRO A 103 -15.74 20.78 9.80
CA PRO A 103 -15.90 21.95 8.96
C PRO A 103 -14.91 21.93 7.78
N ALA A 104 -15.29 22.53 6.66
CA ALA A 104 -14.50 22.48 5.42
C ALA A 104 -13.05 22.98 5.59
N TYR A 105 -12.81 23.99 6.43
CA TYR A 105 -11.47 24.52 6.67
C TYR A 105 -10.56 23.49 7.37
N ALA A 106 -11.10 22.70 8.31
CA ALA A 106 -10.33 21.66 9.00
C ALA A 106 -9.91 20.54 8.04
N LEU A 107 -10.81 20.16 7.12
CA LEU A 107 -10.48 19.20 6.07
C LEU A 107 -9.39 19.73 5.13
N LEU A 108 -9.44 21.02 4.79
CA LEU A 108 -8.41 21.67 3.98
C LEU A 108 -7.05 21.70 4.68
N GLU A 109 -7.01 22.01 5.97
CA GLU A 109 -5.77 21.99 6.77
C GLU A 109 -5.12 20.60 6.77
N GLU A 110 -5.91 19.53 6.86
CA GLU A 110 -5.39 18.15 6.80
C GLU A 110 -4.78 17.82 5.44
N VAL A 111 -5.42 18.25 4.35
CA VAL A 111 -4.89 18.06 2.99
C VAL A 111 -3.58 18.85 2.81
N VAL A 112 -3.55 20.11 3.25
CA VAL A 112 -2.35 20.95 3.18
C VAL A 112 -1.21 20.37 4.04
N CYS A 113 -1.52 19.84 5.21
CA CYS A 113 -0.54 19.18 6.07
C CYS A 113 0.03 17.92 5.38
N PHE A 114 -0.84 17.11 4.78
CA PHE A 114 -0.41 15.95 4.01
C PHE A 114 0.50 16.33 2.84
N GLU A 115 0.15 17.35 2.06
CA GLU A 115 0.98 17.84 0.94
C GLU A 115 2.36 18.29 1.42
N LYS A 116 2.45 19.01 2.53
CA LYS A 116 3.74 19.42 3.12
C LYS A 116 4.60 18.23 3.51
N ASN A 117 4.02 17.24 4.18
CA ASN A 117 4.72 16.02 4.58
C ASN A 117 5.21 15.22 3.37
N TYR A 118 4.37 15.10 2.34
CA TYR A 118 4.71 14.40 1.11
C TYR A 118 5.80 15.13 0.32
N PHE A 119 5.72 16.46 0.24
CA PHE A 119 6.72 17.31 -0.41
C PHE A 119 8.08 17.25 0.30
N PHE A 120 8.09 17.26 1.63
CA PHE A 120 9.32 17.12 2.42
C PHE A 120 10.02 15.79 2.12
N LEU A 121 9.28 14.68 2.12
CA LEU A 121 9.82 13.39 1.70
C LEU A 121 10.40 13.43 0.29
N PHE A 122 9.66 14.00 -0.67
CA PHE A 122 10.09 14.04 -2.07
C PHE A 122 11.40 14.84 -2.27
N LYS A 123 11.60 15.91 -1.49
CA LYS A 123 12.85 16.68 -1.48
C LYS A 123 14.01 15.92 -0.85
N THR A 124 13.79 15.20 0.25
CA THR A 124 14.82 14.32 0.84
C THR A 124 15.18 13.15 -0.07
N TRP A 125 14.30 12.80 -1.01
CA TRP A 125 14.48 11.76 -2.01
C TRP A 125 15.43 12.13 -3.15
N ARG A 126 15.42 13.39 -3.59
CA ARG A 126 16.23 13.86 -4.74
C ARG A 126 17.64 14.32 -4.36
N ALA A 127 17.94 14.41 -3.07
CA ALA A 127 19.20 14.94 -2.55
C ALA A 127 20.31 13.88 -2.35
N ARG A 128 20.15 12.65 -2.86
CA ARG A 128 21.20 11.62 -2.87
C ARG A 128 21.15 10.79 -4.12
#